data_AF-A0A952B4C5-F1
#
_entry.id   AF-A0A952B4C5-F1
#
_cell.length_a   1.000
_cell.length_b   1.000
_cell.length_c   1.000
_cell.angle_alpha   90.00
_cell.angle_beta   90.00
_cell.angle_gamma   90.00
#
_symmetry.space_group_name_H-M   'P 1'
#
loop_
_entity.id
_entity.type
_entity.pdbx_description
1 polymer ?
#
loop_
_entity_poly.entity_id
_entity_poly.type
_entity_poly.pdbx_seq_one_letter_code
_entity_poly.pdbx_strand_id
1 'polypeptide(L)'
;MQKLMSPLSMRKGAIILLALSCCLLTAQSVSGAEPMARIIVGAGDYTRIDTPVTALLDGVPLGFPWDEIRLVEVKGSRRVNVPVQLEAGSPPRLWWVLSGETQAGSKRTYELVKGGRTASSGVSAKRNDKVLWIEKDGTKVLSYNHAVVPPPPIEVMGEKYKDTRDLYNRSGFIHPLWSPTGSVLTSIHPGDHYHHVGIWMPWTKTKFEGKEVDFWNLGSGQGTVRFNRFLSMTSGPVYGGFQAEHDHVALKTDDGEKIVLKEVWDVRVYNVGGPNKGSWLVDFVSAQRCVAQSGLLLEKYRYGGFGFRGATEWKGEKASYLTSQGRTRKDGHATRARWCDTAGVSDGKWKGITHFSHPDNFRHPEPMRIWPDFDNEVFFNWAPVQVDDFELKPGKDHVFRYRMYVHEGKVDVESTERLWNDYAHPPKVEVETVESSEVIMLFGGTDFDHWTAGEGKDIGWKLVDGAMKITPRSGSITTKRDFRDFKMHIEFNTPQMPPNVKGQGRGNSGIYIQRRYELQILDSYGLEPKYNDCGSLYKFRPPDKNVCRMPGRWQSYDIIFHAARFDGNRKTEKARITVWHNGILIHDDLRLDNKTGAGRSEGPKPGPILLQDHGNEVMFRNIWIIPL
;
A
#
# COMPACT_ATOMS: atom_id res chain seq x y z
N MET A 1 -46.28 48.70 78.65
CA MET A 1 -46.97 47.39 78.66
C MET A 1 -47.01 46.87 77.24
N GLN A 2 -46.70 45.57 77.08
CA GLN A 2 -46.91 44.70 75.90
C GLN A 2 -46.17 45.00 74.57
N LYS A 3 -45.00 44.32 74.48
CA LYS A 3 -44.40 43.57 73.35
C LYS A 3 -45.00 43.76 71.94
N LEU A 4 -44.18 44.26 71.02
CA LEU A 4 -44.13 43.82 69.62
C LEU A 4 -42.71 43.38 69.29
N MET A 5 -42.53 42.10 68.95
CA MET A 5 -41.29 41.55 68.39
C MET A 5 -41.47 41.23 66.90
N SER A 6 -40.38 41.46 66.19
CA SER A 6 -40.11 41.39 64.76
C SER A 6 -40.46 40.08 64.04
N PRO A 7 -40.71 40.11 62.72
CA PRO A 7 -40.85 38.91 61.90
C PRO A 7 -39.51 38.39 61.36
N LEU A 8 -39.35 37.07 61.40
CA LEU A 8 -38.25 36.30 60.81
C LEU A 8 -38.52 35.95 59.33
N SER A 9 -37.49 36.17 58.50
CA SER A 9 -36.97 35.27 57.45
C SER A 9 -37.92 34.72 56.37
N MET A 10 -37.88 35.32 55.18
CA MET A 10 -38.22 34.67 53.90
C MET A 10 -37.06 33.79 53.41
N ARG A 11 -37.28 32.49 53.26
CA ARG A 11 -36.46 31.61 52.41
C ARG A 11 -37.19 31.38 51.09
N LYS A 12 -36.59 31.82 49.98
CA LYS A 12 -36.99 31.46 48.61
C LYS A 12 -36.35 30.10 48.28
N GLY A 13 -37.16 29.04 48.24
CA GLY A 13 -36.78 27.76 47.62
C GLY A 13 -37.19 27.78 46.15
N ALA A 14 -36.22 27.78 45.25
CA ALA A 14 -36.45 27.57 43.82
C ALA A 14 -36.65 26.08 43.56
N ILE A 15 -37.79 25.71 42.98
CA ILE A 15 -38.03 24.37 42.43
C ILE A 15 -37.34 24.32 41.07
N ILE A 16 -36.20 23.62 40.99
CA ILE A 16 -35.56 23.27 39.73
C ILE A 16 -36.30 22.04 39.18
N LEU A 17 -37.05 22.22 38.08
CA LEU A 17 -37.51 21.12 37.25
C LEU A 17 -36.27 20.45 36.62
N LEU A 18 -35.89 19.26 37.11
CA LEU A 18 -35.01 18.37 36.38
C LEU A 18 -35.80 17.79 35.19
N ALA A 19 -35.54 18.32 33.99
CA ALA A 19 -35.87 17.63 32.76
C ALA A 19 -34.95 16.40 32.66
N LEU A 20 -35.44 15.22 33.06
CA LEU A 20 -34.85 13.96 32.64
C LEU A 20 -35.06 13.81 31.14
N SER A 21 -34.09 14.28 30.35
CA SER A 21 -33.92 13.79 28.98
C SER A 21 -33.38 12.37 29.09
N CYS A 22 -34.28 11.39 29.25
CA CYS A 22 -33.98 9.99 29.00
C CYS A 22 -33.64 9.85 27.52
N CYS A 23 -32.37 10.04 27.17
CA CYS A 23 -31.82 9.45 25.97
C CYS A 23 -31.87 7.92 26.17
N LEU A 24 -33.00 7.33 25.80
CA LEU A 24 -33.12 5.92 25.51
C LEU A 24 -32.13 5.64 24.38
N LEU A 25 -30.91 5.22 24.76
CA LEU A 25 -30.05 4.42 23.91
C LEU A 25 -30.86 3.18 23.58
N THR A 26 -31.57 3.22 22.45
CA THR A 26 -32.13 2.02 21.84
C THR A 26 -30.93 1.14 21.52
N ALA A 27 -30.67 0.14 22.38
CA ALA A 27 -29.87 -1.00 22.02
C ALA A 27 -30.59 -1.64 20.83
N GLN A 28 -30.14 -1.31 19.62
CA GLN A 28 -30.54 -2.07 18.44
C GLN A 28 -30.01 -3.48 18.67
N SER A 29 -30.92 -4.40 18.96
CA SER A 29 -30.67 -5.83 18.85
C SER A 29 -30.27 -6.09 17.40
N VAL A 30 -28.98 -6.30 17.18
CA VAL A 30 -28.49 -6.81 15.90
C VAL A 30 -29.04 -8.23 15.79
N SER A 31 -30.12 -8.41 15.05
CA SER A 31 -30.58 -9.73 14.64
C SER A 31 -29.43 -10.44 13.92
N GLY A 32 -29.17 -11.69 14.30
CA GLY A 32 -28.03 -12.49 13.84
C GLY A 32 -28.07 -12.76 12.34
N ALA A 33 -27.46 -11.87 11.55
CA ALA A 33 -26.93 -12.27 10.27
C ALA A 33 -25.76 -13.23 10.54
N GLU A 34 -25.75 -14.38 9.88
CA GLU A 34 -24.59 -15.27 9.94
C GLU A 34 -23.34 -14.53 9.43
N PRO A 35 -22.20 -14.65 10.13
CA PRO A 35 -20.97 -14.02 9.68
C PRO A 35 -20.50 -14.65 8.37
N MET A 36 -19.98 -13.82 7.47
CA MET A 36 -19.30 -14.25 6.24
C MET A 36 -17.98 -14.98 6.57
N ALA A 37 -17.33 -14.54 7.64
CA ALA A 37 -16.13 -15.16 8.17
C ALA A 37 -16.01 -14.88 9.67
N ARG A 38 -15.40 -15.81 10.40
CA ARG A 38 -14.88 -15.59 11.74
C ARG A 38 -13.38 -15.30 11.64
N ILE A 39 -12.92 -14.29 12.35
CA ILE A 39 -11.51 -13.88 12.35
C ILE A 39 -10.97 -13.97 13.77
N ILE A 40 -9.89 -14.72 13.95
CA ILE A 40 -9.23 -14.89 15.26
C ILE A 40 -7.87 -14.20 15.20
N VAL A 41 -7.63 -13.29 16.14
CA VAL A 41 -6.36 -12.57 16.26
C VAL A 41 -5.63 -13.04 17.51
N GLY A 42 -4.49 -13.70 17.34
CA GLY A 42 -3.60 -14.06 18.42
C GLY A 42 -2.53 -12.98 18.65
N ALA A 43 -2.38 -12.54 19.89
CA ALA A 43 -1.35 -11.55 20.26
C ALA A 43 0.07 -12.09 20.04
N GLY A 44 0.28 -13.41 20.10
CA GLY A 44 1.62 -14.01 20.05
C GLY A 44 2.40 -13.71 21.34
N ASP A 45 3.72 -13.60 21.24
CA ASP A 45 4.61 -13.52 22.41
C ASP A 45 4.68 -12.13 23.08
N TYR A 46 4.00 -11.14 22.50
CA TYR A 46 4.09 -9.74 22.94
C TYR A 46 2.70 -9.17 23.23
N THR A 47 2.60 -8.39 24.30
CA THR A 47 1.40 -7.59 24.59
C THR A 47 1.24 -6.49 23.54
N ARG A 48 0.01 -6.35 23.03
CA ARG A 48 -0.36 -5.43 21.95
C ARG A 48 -1.16 -4.27 22.50
N ILE A 49 -0.89 -3.04 22.02
CA ILE A 49 -1.60 -1.83 22.45
C ILE A 49 -1.90 -0.98 21.23
N ASP A 50 -3.19 -0.86 20.89
CA ASP A 50 -3.65 -0.10 19.72
C ASP A 50 -2.91 -0.50 18.43
N THR A 51 -2.65 -1.79 18.25
CA THR A 51 -1.79 -2.29 17.17
C THR A 51 -2.58 -2.39 15.85
N PRO A 52 -2.12 -1.82 14.73
CA PRO A 52 -2.72 -2.08 13.42
C PRO A 52 -2.65 -3.57 13.06
N VAL A 53 -3.77 -4.13 12.60
CA VAL A 53 -3.91 -5.54 12.21
C VAL A 53 -4.49 -5.63 10.81
N THR A 54 -4.10 -6.68 10.09
CA THR A 54 -4.61 -6.95 8.76
C THR A 54 -4.90 -8.43 8.54
N ALA A 55 -5.91 -8.72 7.70
CA ALA A 55 -6.23 -10.06 7.22
C ALA A 55 -6.38 -10.06 5.70
N LEU A 56 -5.85 -11.10 5.03
CA LEU A 56 -6.27 -11.42 3.67
C LEU A 56 -7.65 -12.10 3.75
N LEU A 57 -8.58 -11.69 2.89
CA LEU A 57 -9.92 -12.27 2.84
C LEU A 57 -10.03 -13.33 1.73
N ASP A 58 -9.00 -14.16 1.59
CA ASP A 58 -9.00 -15.32 0.69
C ASP A 58 -10.22 -16.21 0.96
N GLY A 59 -10.96 -16.57 -0.10
CA GLY A 59 -12.14 -17.42 0.02
C GLY A 59 -13.38 -16.78 0.66
N VAL A 60 -13.31 -15.52 1.13
CA VAL A 60 -14.48 -14.83 1.70
C VAL A 60 -15.39 -14.33 0.55
N PRO A 61 -16.68 -14.69 0.52
CA PRO A 61 -17.60 -14.37 -0.57
C PRO A 61 -18.06 -12.89 -0.55
N LEU A 62 -17.16 -11.96 -0.83
CA LEU A 62 -17.48 -10.53 -0.91
C LEU A 62 -18.13 -10.20 -2.26
N GLY A 63 -19.24 -9.46 -2.26
CA GLY A 63 -19.84 -8.92 -3.49
C GLY A 63 -19.00 -7.83 -4.17
N PHE A 64 -19.34 -7.49 -5.43
CA PHE A 64 -18.69 -6.41 -6.22
C PHE A 64 -19.69 -5.28 -6.54
N PRO A 65 -19.30 -3.98 -6.46
CA PRO A 65 -18.13 -3.49 -5.73
C PRO A 65 -18.26 -3.88 -4.25
N TRP A 66 -17.13 -4.15 -3.57
CA TRP A 66 -17.04 -4.75 -2.23
C TRP A 66 -18.28 -4.47 -1.38
N ASP A 67 -19.04 -5.53 -1.04
CA ASP A 67 -20.19 -5.44 -0.12
C ASP A 67 -19.79 -4.54 1.06
N GLU A 68 -20.70 -3.68 1.51
CA GLU A 68 -20.43 -2.98 2.76
C GLU A 68 -20.26 -4.03 3.86
N ILE A 69 -19.08 -4.03 4.48
CA ILE A 69 -18.71 -4.96 5.53
C ILE A 69 -18.58 -4.23 6.86
N ARG A 70 -18.93 -4.93 7.93
CA ARG A 70 -18.61 -4.55 9.31
C ARG A 70 -17.79 -5.64 9.95
N LEU A 71 -16.83 -5.22 10.76
CA LEU A 71 -16.11 -6.10 11.67
C LEU A 71 -16.70 -5.93 13.07
N VAL A 72 -17.10 -7.03 13.69
CA VAL A 72 -17.70 -7.04 15.03
C VAL A 72 -16.79 -7.85 15.95
N GLU A 73 -16.27 -7.23 17.00
CA GLU A 73 -15.56 -7.96 18.04
C GLU A 73 -16.56 -8.67 18.98
N VAL A 74 -16.29 -9.94 19.26
CA VAL A 74 -17.08 -10.77 20.16
C VAL A 74 -16.39 -10.84 21.53
N LYS A 75 -17.05 -10.30 22.57
CA LYS A 75 -16.61 -10.33 23.98
C LYS A 75 -17.65 -11.02 24.84
N GLY A 76 -17.56 -12.34 24.95
CA GLY A 76 -18.61 -13.15 25.59
C GLY A 76 -19.92 -12.98 24.83
N SER A 77 -20.96 -12.48 25.50
CA SER A 77 -22.26 -12.16 24.88
C SER A 77 -22.31 -10.80 24.18
N ARG A 78 -21.31 -9.93 24.40
CA ARG A 78 -21.30 -8.56 23.85
C ARG A 78 -20.68 -8.55 22.46
N ARG A 79 -21.32 -7.81 21.55
CA ARG A 79 -20.85 -7.55 20.17
C ARG A 79 -20.52 -6.07 20.03
N VAL A 80 -19.29 -5.75 19.62
CA VAL A 80 -18.79 -4.36 19.52
C VAL A 80 -18.35 -4.09 18.08
N ASN A 81 -18.93 -3.09 17.42
CA ASN A 81 -18.49 -2.69 16.08
C ASN A 81 -17.06 -2.13 16.11
N VAL A 82 -16.25 -2.52 15.14
CA VAL A 82 -14.85 -2.11 15.00
C VAL A 82 -14.70 -1.34 13.69
N PRO A 83 -14.14 -0.11 13.72
CA PRO A 83 -13.80 0.61 12.50
C PRO A 83 -12.84 -0.21 11.65
N VAL A 84 -13.18 -0.33 10.37
CA VAL A 84 -12.53 -1.23 9.44
C VAL A 84 -12.32 -0.54 8.10
N GLN A 85 -11.24 -0.90 7.43
CA GLN A 85 -10.87 -0.38 6.13
C GLN A 85 -10.50 -1.54 5.23
N LEU A 86 -11.17 -1.63 4.08
CA LEU A 86 -10.81 -2.59 3.05
C LEU A 86 -9.80 -1.95 2.10
N GLU A 87 -8.64 -2.57 1.98
CA GLU A 87 -7.66 -2.26 0.95
C GLU A 87 -7.98 -3.14 -0.27
N ALA A 88 -8.18 -2.47 -1.40
CA ALA A 88 -8.39 -3.14 -2.68
C ALA A 88 -7.19 -4.03 -3.02
N GLY A 89 -7.49 -5.24 -3.43
CA GLY A 89 -6.52 -6.29 -3.67
C GLY A 89 -7.27 -7.56 -3.99
N SER A 90 -6.50 -8.58 -4.31
CA SER A 90 -7.06 -9.89 -4.64
C SER A 90 -6.08 -10.89 -4.06
N PRO A 91 -6.50 -11.62 -3.01
CA PRO A 91 -7.67 -11.31 -2.17
C PRO A 91 -7.64 -9.87 -1.62
N PRO A 92 -8.78 -9.23 -1.32
CA PRO A 92 -8.75 -7.94 -0.68
C PRO A 92 -8.23 -8.08 0.75
N ARG A 93 -7.68 -6.99 1.27
CA ARG A 93 -7.02 -6.97 2.57
C ARG A 93 -7.83 -6.13 3.54
N LEU A 94 -8.32 -6.76 4.61
CA LEU A 94 -9.00 -6.08 5.69
C LEU A 94 -7.98 -5.44 6.64
N TRP A 95 -8.26 -4.23 7.10
CA TRP A 95 -7.46 -3.52 8.10
C TRP A 95 -8.35 -3.03 9.24
N TRP A 96 -7.84 -3.13 10.47
CA TRP A 96 -8.43 -2.52 11.65
C TRP A 96 -7.34 -2.26 12.70
N VAL A 97 -7.71 -1.59 13.80
CA VAL A 97 -6.83 -1.44 14.96
C VAL A 97 -7.28 -2.40 16.05
N LEU A 98 -6.34 -3.15 16.62
CA LEU A 98 -6.51 -3.93 17.83
C LEU A 98 -6.56 -3.00 19.04
N SER A 99 -7.63 -2.20 19.15
CA SER A 99 -7.73 -1.12 20.13
C SER A 99 -7.69 -1.64 21.57
N GLY A 100 -7.01 -0.90 22.44
CA GLY A 100 -6.74 -1.28 23.82
C GLY A 100 -5.65 -2.33 23.96
N GLU A 101 -5.49 -2.83 25.18
CA GLU A 101 -4.48 -3.82 25.52
C GLU A 101 -4.96 -5.23 25.19
N THR A 102 -4.10 -6.03 24.55
CA THR A 102 -4.29 -7.46 24.33
C THR A 102 -3.05 -8.19 24.82
N GLN A 103 -3.18 -8.95 25.92
CA GLN A 103 -2.05 -9.59 26.59
C GLN A 103 -1.33 -10.60 25.69
N ALA A 104 -0.02 -10.73 25.87
CA ALA A 104 0.76 -11.82 25.27
C ALA A 104 0.07 -13.18 25.53
N GLY A 105 0.07 -14.05 24.52
CA GLY A 105 -0.57 -15.37 24.54
C GLY A 105 -2.10 -15.36 24.41
N SER A 106 -2.77 -14.22 24.55
CA SER A 106 -4.23 -14.14 24.44
C SER A 106 -4.73 -14.03 22.98
N LYS A 107 -6.02 -14.27 22.78
CA LYS A 107 -6.70 -14.18 21.49
C LYS A 107 -7.93 -13.26 21.58
N ARG A 108 -8.27 -12.60 20.47
CA ARG A 108 -9.51 -11.84 20.27
C ARG A 108 -10.25 -12.37 19.05
N THR A 109 -11.58 -12.47 19.15
CA THR A 109 -12.43 -13.05 18.11
C THR A 109 -13.31 -11.98 17.49
N TYR A 110 -13.43 -12.03 16.18
CA TYR A 110 -14.23 -11.12 15.38
C TYR A 110 -15.14 -11.88 14.41
N GLU A 111 -16.24 -11.25 14.07
CA GLU A 111 -17.22 -11.69 13.08
C GLU A 111 -17.24 -10.64 11.95
N LEU A 112 -16.97 -11.09 10.72
CA LEU A 112 -17.14 -10.27 9.52
C LEU A 112 -18.56 -10.46 9.00
N VAL A 113 -19.34 -9.37 8.95
CA VAL A 113 -20.75 -9.41 8.56
C VAL A 113 -21.04 -8.42 7.43
N LYS A 114 -22.06 -8.69 6.62
CA LYS A 114 -22.61 -7.69 5.69
C LYS A 114 -23.25 -6.54 6.49
N GLY A 115 -23.04 -5.32 6.03
CA GLY A 115 -23.71 -4.12 6.55
C GLY A 115 -22.90 -2.84 6.40
N GLY A 116 -23.61 -1.72 6.52
CA GLY A 116 -23.05 -0.40 6.22
C GLY A 116 -21.91 0.05 7.12
N ARG A 117 -21.06 0.92 6.56
CA ARG A 117 -19.94 1.54 7.26
C ARG A 117 -20.44 2.37 8.44
N THR A 118 -19.81 2.21 9.60
CA THR A 118 -19.98 3.16 10.71
C THR A 118 -19.09 4.37 10.45
N ALA A 119 -19.69 5.57 10.46
CA ALA A 119 -18.93 6.81 10.37
C ALA A 119 -17.90 6.88 11.51
N SER A 120 -16.65 7.16 11.16
CA SER A 120 -15.56 7.31 12.14
C SER A 120 -14.61 8.40 11.67
N SER A 121 -14.07 9.15 12.64
CA SER A 121 -12.95 10.04 12.38
C SER A 121 -11.73 9.20 11.99
N GLY A 122 -10.81 9.78 11.23
CA GLY A 122 -9.78 9.01 10.60
C GLY A 122 -8.64 9.83 10.07
N VAL A 123 -7.86 9.18 9.22
CA VAL A 123 -6.71 9.77 8.57
C VAL A 123 -7.10 10.07 7.12
N SER A 124 -6.91 11.32 6.71
CA SER A 124 -7.25 11.81 5.38
C SER A 124 -6.00 12.09 4.56
N ALA A 125 -6.09 11.79 3.27
CA ALA A 125 -5.10 12.14 2.25
C ALA A 125 -5.71 13.19 1.32
N LYS A 126 -5.10 14.38 1.27
CA LYS A 126 -5.53 15.50 0.43
C LYS A 126 -4.36 15.94 -0.45
N ARG A 127 -4.61 16.44 -1.65
CA ARG A 127 -3.54 16.96 -2.51
C ARG A 127 -3.95 18.20 -3.28
N ASN A 128 -2.96 18.98 -3.68
CA ASN A 128 -3.05 19.92 -4.78
C ASN A 128 -1.99 19.57 -5.85
N ASP A 129 -1.75 20.47 -6.79
CA ASP A 129 -0.78 20.26 -7.89
C ASP A 129 0.69 20.21 -7.46
N LYS A 130 1.00 20.48 -6.18
CA LYS A 130 2.38 20.52 -5.66
C LYS A 130 2.66 19.50 -4.57
N VAL A 131 1.71 19.35 -3.65
CA VAL A 131 1.90 18.63 -2.38
C VAL A 131 0.69 17.74 -2.10
N LEU A 132 0.96 16.59 -1.49
CA LEU A 132 -0.03 15.75 -0.82
C LEU A 132 0.16 15.86 0.69
N TRP A 133 -0.92 16.07 1.44
CA TRP A 133 -0.96 16.09 2.90
C TRP A 133 -1.64 14.85 3.44
N ILE A 134 -1.07 14.28 4.51
CA ILE A 134 -1.77 13.34 5.37
C ILE A 134 -2.10 14.04 6.70
N GLU A 135 -3.37 13.99 7.08
CA GLU A 135 -3.90 14.62 8.30
C GLU A 135 -4.70 13.60 9.10
N LYS A 136 -4.52 13.58 10.43
CA LYS A 136 -5.37 12.81 11.35
C LYS A 136 -6.24 13.78 12.15
N ASP A 137 -7.56 13.62 12.04
CA ASP A 137 -8.53 14.51 12.71
C ASP A 137 -8.26 16.01 12.47
N GLY A 138 -7.84 16.37 11.24
CA GLY A 138 -7.48 17.73 10.84
C GLY A 138 -6.08 18.21 11.30
N THR A 139 -5.36 17.40 12.09
CA THR A 139 -3.97 17.70 12.48
C THR A 139 -3.01 17.17 11.41
N LYS A 140 -2.09 18.01 10.94
CA LYS A 140 -1.08 17.62 9.94
C LYS A 140 -0.10 16.60 10.52
N VAL A 141 0.12 15.51 9.78
CA VAL A 141 1.11 14.49 10.12
C VAL A 141 2.33 14.62 9.21
N LEU A 142 2.13 14.56 7.88
CA LEU A 142 3.21 14.72 6.91
C LEU A 142 2.75 15.35 5.60
N SER A 143 3.71 15.90 4.85
CA SER A 143 3.56 16.34 3.47
C SER A 143 4.51 15.61 2.54
N TYR A 144 4.01 15.21 1.38
CA TYR A 144 4.78 14.62 0.31
C TYR A 144 4.82 15.59 -0.88
N ASN A 145 6.03 16.06 -1.22
CA ASN A 145 6.26 17.00 -2.32
C ASN A 145 6.40 16.21 -3.61
N HIS A 146 5.36 16.23 -4.43
CA HIS A 146 5.33 15.49 -5.71
C HIS A 146 5.71 16.37 -6.90
N ALA A 147 5.44 17.68 -6.83
CA ALA A 147 6.02 18.62 -7.78
C ALA A 147 7.47 18.95 -7.45
N VAL A 148 8.16 19.52 -8.44
CA VAL A 148 9.53 20.02 -8.27
C VAL A 148 9.56 21.18 -7.28
N VAL A 149 10.37 21.02 -6.25
CA VAL A 149 10.79 22.05 -5.30
C VAL A 149 12.18 22.51 -5.70
N PRO A 150 12.36 23.81 -6.03
CA PRO A 150 13.65 24.35 -6.38
C PRO A 150 14.54 24.53 -5.13
N PRO A 151 15.86 24.42 -5.28
CA PRO A 151 16.79 24.75 -4.20
C PRO A 151 16.77 26.27 -3.93
N PRO A 152 17.41 26.71 -2.83
CA PRO A 152 17.59 28.14 -2.53
C PRO A 152 18.18 28.92 -3.72
N PRO A 153 17.98 30.24 -3.78
CA PRO A 153 18.52 31.05 -4.87
C PRO A 153 20.04 31.21 -4.72
N ILE A 154 20.71 31.70 -5.76
CA ILE A 154 22.19 31.68 -5.82
C ILE A 154 22.84 32.55 -4.76
N GLU A 155 22.15 33.58 -4.29
CA GLU A 155 22.59 34.47 -3.21
C GLU A 155 22.75 33.72 -1.89
N VAL A 156 22.00 32.61 -1.71
CA VAL A 156 22.10 31.73 -0.55
C VAL A 156 23.09 30.60 -0.80
N MET A 157 23.03 29.98 -1.99
CA MET A 157 23.89 28.84 -2.31
C MET A 157 25.36 29.25 -2.49
N GLY A 158 25.60 30.47 -2.96
CA GLY A 158 26.90 31.01 -3.33
C GLY A 158 27.25 30.76 -4.79
N GLU A 159 28.04 31.66 -5.36
CA GLU A 159 28.37 31.72 -6.80
C GLU A 159 28.91 30.41 -7.40
N LYS A 160 29.54 29.56 -6.58
CA LYS A 160 30.02 28.24 -7.02
C LYS A 160 28.93 27.31 -7.58
N TYR A 161 27.65 27.59 -7.31
CA TYR A 161 26.52 26.82 -7.82
C TYR A 161 25.83 27.44 -9.04
N LYS A 162 26.32 28.56 -9.60
CA LYS A 162 25.59 29.30 -10.64
C LYS A 162 25.20 28.42 -11.84
N ASP A 163 26.09 27.50 -12.23
CA ASP A 163 25.92 26.61 -13.38
C ASP A 163 25.33 25.24 -13.00
N THR A 164 25.19 24.95 -11.71
CA THR A 164 24.77 23.63 -11.20
C THR A 164 23.54 23.68 -10.30
N ARG A 165 23.02 24.86 -9.98
CA ARG A 165 21.87 25.07 -9.09
C ARG A 165 20.69 24.19 -9.48
N ASP A 166 20.32 24.17 -10.75
CA ASP A 166 19.12 23.46 -11.20
C ASP A 166 19.25 21.93 -11.10
N LEU A 167 20.47 21.38 -10.91
CA LEU A 167 20.67 19.96 -10.60
C LEU A 167 20.10 19.57 -9.22
N TYR A 168 19.90 20.55 -8.33
CA TYR A 168 19.36 20.34 -6.97
C TYR A 168 17.83 20.47 -6.91
N ASN A 169 17.15 20.65 -8.04
CA ASN A 169 15.69 20.54 -8.11
C ASN A 169 15.23 19.15 -7.67
N ARG A 170 14.25 19.06 -6.78
CA ARG A 170 13.80 17.77 -6.23
C ARG A 170 12.29 17.61 -6.21
N SER A 171 11.83 16.39 -6.40
CA SER A 171 10.46 15.93 -6.16
C SER A 171 10.52 14.53 -5.54
N GLY A 172 9.40 14.04 -5.05
CA GLY A 172 9.30 12.68 -4.50
C GLY A 172 9.99 12.53 -3.15
N PHE A 173 9.68 13.42 -2.20
CA PHE A 173 10.23 13.37 -0.85
C PHE A 173 9.21 13.85 0.18
N ILE A 174 9.37 13.44 1.44
CA ILE A 174 8.51 13.85 2.55
C ILE A 174 9.15 15.04 3.26
N HIS A 175 8.46 16.17 3.26
CA HIS A 175 8.73 17.35 4.07
C HIS A 175 7.55 18.33 3.99
N PRO A 176 7.08 18.91 5.11
CA PRO A 176 7.44 18.56 6.48
C PRO A 176 6.90 17.20 6.93
N LEU A 177 7.58 16.57 7.89
CA LEU A 177 6.98 15.67 8.88
C LEU A 177 6.78 16.47 10.17
N TRP A 178 5.58 16.43 10.75
CA TRP A 178 5.24 17.17 11.95
C TRP A 178 5.22 16.29 13.19
N SER A 179 5.60 16.88 14.32
CA SER A 179 5.35 16.30 15.63
C SER A 179 3.86 16.32 15.97
N PRO A 180 3.40 15.50 16.91
CA PRO A 180 2.01 15.50 17.39
C PRO A 180 1.50 16.86 17.88
N THR A 181 2.37 17.70 18.40
CA THR A 181 2.06 19.08 18.84
C THR A 181 2.37 20.15 17.78
N GLY A 182 2.80 19.75 16.57
CA GLY A 182 2.83 20.63 15.40
C GLY A 182 4.20 21.21 15.01
N SER A 183 5.30 20.84 15.65
CA SER A 183 6.63 21.31 15.21
C SER A 183 7.10 20.56 13.97
N VAL A 184 7.81 21.23 13.08
CA VAL A 184 8.44 20.61 11.90
C VAL A 184 9.70 19.86 12.32
N LEU A 185 9.78 18.56 12.03
CA LEU A 185 10.87 17.68 12.48
C LEU A 185 11.92 17.39 11.41
N THR A 186 11.68 17.83 10.18
CA THR A 186 12.53 17.59 9.01
C THR A 186 12.99 18.91 8.41
N SER A 187 14.19 18.96 7.83
CA SER A 187 14.65 20.11 7.04
C SER A 187 15.01 19.72 5.61
N ILE A 188 15.01 20.72 4.71
CA ILE A 188 15.43 20.56 3.31
C ILE A 188 16.46 21.62 2.95
N HIS A 189 17.33 21.30 2.00
CA HIS A 189 18.35 22.19 1.46
C HIS A 189 19.21 22.90 2.52
N PRO A 190 19.74 22.19 3.53
CA PRO A 190 20.62 22.81 4.52
C PRO A 190 21.90 23.32 3.83
N GLY A 191 22.48 24.42 4.34
CA GLY A 191 23.56 25.16 3.66
C GLY A 191 24.85 24.35 3.45
N ASP A 192 25.04 23.28 4.21
CA ASP A 192 26.14 22.33 4.08
C ASP A 192 25.88 21.24 3.02
N HIS A 193 24.61 20.87 2.80
CA HIS A 193 24.20 19.75 1.96
C HIS A 193 22.87 20.03 1.22
N TYR A 194 22.89 20.89 0.20
CA TYR A 194 21.69 21.27 -0.56
C TYR A 194 20.92 20.11 -1.21
N HIS A 195 21.47 18.91 -1.33
CA HIS A 195 20.77 17.74 -1.88
C HIS A 195 19.94 16.96 -0.83
N HIS A 196 20.00 17.31 0.45
CA HIS A 196 19.21 16.71 1.52
C HIS A 196 17.79 17.31 1.56
N VAL A 197 16.75 16.46 1.60
CA VAL A 197 15.34 16.86 1.43
C VAL A 197 14.35 16.12 2.38
N GLY A 198 14.50 16.28 3.69
CA GLY A 198 13.57 15.71 4.68
C GLY A 198 13.71 14.19 4.80
N ILE A 199 12.80 13.42 4.19
CA ILE A 199 12.92 11.96 4.04
C ILE A 199 12.91 11.57 2.56
N TRP A 200 13.92 10.80 2.13
CA TRP A 200 14.14 10.45 0.73
C TRP A 200 14.87 9.12 0.57
N MET A 201 15.01 8.58 -0.66
CA MET A 201 15.63 7.24 -0.86
C MET A 201 16.45 7.00 -2.16
N PRO A 202 17.45 7.83 -2.54
CA PRO A 202 18.36 7.57 -3.64
C PRO A 202 19.58 6.75 -3.20
N TRP A 203 20.38 6.35 -4.18
CA TRP A 203 21.67 5.71 -4.00
C TRP A 203 22.82 6.62 -4.44
N THR A 204 23.96 6.47 -3.80
CA THR A 204 25.24 7.09 -4.20
C THR A 204 26.25 5.97 -4.46
N LYS A 205 27.41 6.31 -5.04
CA LYS A 205 28.48 5.34 -5.36
C LYS A 205 27.93 4.11 -6.07
N THR A 206 27.30 4.37 -7.21
CA THR A 206 26.74 3.32 -8.06
C THR A 206 27.44 3.29 -9.41
N LYS A 207 27.41 2.14 -10.07
CA LYS A 207 27.83 1.96 -11.45
C LYS A 207 26.69 1.40 -12.29
N PHE A 208 26.44 2.04 -13.42
CA PHE A 208 25.47 1.62 -14.42
C PHE A 208 26.17 1.61 -15.79
N GLU A 209 26.07 0.50 -16.53
CA GLU A 209 26.76 0.33 -17.82
C GLU A 209 28.27 0.64 -17.73
N GLY A 210 28.90 0.30 -16.61
CA GLY A 210 30.32 0.54 -16.34
C GLY A 210 30.69 1.97 -15.95
N LYS A 211 29.75 2.92 -15.94
CA LYS A 211 29.96 4.33 -15.60
C LYS A 211 29.42 4.67 -14.21
N GLU A 212 30.09 5.59 -13.52
CA GLU A 212 29.58 6.10 -12.25
C GLU A 212 28.27 6.88 -12.44
N VAL A 213 27.28 6.55 -11.62
CA VAL A 213 26.02 7.29 -11.54
C VAL A 213 25.74 7.60 -10.07
N ASP A 214 25.46 8.88 -9.77
CA ASP A 214 25.13 9.33 -8.43
C ASP A 214 23.74 9.95 -8.42
N PHE A 215 22.79 9.28 -7.76
CA PHE A 215 21.41 9.74 -7.63
C PHE A 215 21.19 10.59 -6.37
N TRP A 216 22.20 10.69 -5.49
CA TRP A 216 22.11 11.32 -4.18
C TRP A 216 22.71 12.71 -4.15
N ASN A 217 23.97 12.87 -4.57
CA ASN A 217 24.74 14.10 -4.35
C ASN A 217 24.46 15.19 -5.39
N LEU A 218 23.96 14.81 -6.58
CA LEU A 218 23.43 15.62 -7.69
C LEU A 218 24.41 16.59 -8.38
N GLY A 219 25.41 17.13 -7.69
CA GLY A 219 26.28 18.20 -8.22
C GLY A 219 27.08 17.82 -9.48
N SER A 220 27.31 16.54 -9.74
CA SER A 220 27.96 16.05 -10.97
C SER A 220 27.00 15.93 -12.16
N GLY A 221 25.68 16.05 -11.92
CA GLY A 221 24.63 15.85 -12.92
C GLY A 221 24.65 14.45 -13.55
N GLN A 222 25.09 13.42 -12.80
CA GLN A 222 25.15 12.04 -13.29
C GLN A 222 23.80 11.33 -13.21
N GLY A 223 23.07 11.52 -12.11
CA GLY A 223 21.75 10.93 -11.93
C GLY A 223 20.84 11.78 -11.06
N THR A 224 19.57 11.40 -11.00
CA THR A 224 18.56 12.03 -10.16
C THR A 224 17.42 11.06 -9.83
N VAL A 225 16.62 11.41 -8.83
CA VAL A 225 15.34 10.73 -8.54
C VAL A 225 14.22 11.75 -8.67
N ARG A 226 13.20 11.40 -9.44
CA ARG A 226 12.01 12.24 -9.64
C ARG A 226 10.73 11.48 -9.41
N PHE A 227 9.73 12.17 -8.88
CA PHE A 227 8.36 11.68 -8.87
C PHE A 227 7.88 11.43 -10.30
N ASN A 228 7.17 10.32 -10.50
CA ASN A 228 6.52 9.98 -11.75
C ASN A 228 5.00 10.19 -11.65
N ARG A 229 4.33 9.43 -10.77
CA ARG A 229 2.87 9.50 -10.61
C ARG A 229 2.40 8.89 -9.29
N PHE A 230 1.19 9.26 -8.87
CA PHE A 230 0.48 8.51 -7.82
C PHE A 230 -0.14 7.24 -8.40
N LEU A 231 -0.03 6.14 -7.67
CA LEU A 231 -0.72 4.89 -7.96
C LEU A 231 -2.03 4.79 -7.17
N SER A 232 -2.05 5.30 -5.95
CA SER A 232 -3.24 5.36 -5.10
C SER A 232 -3.13 6.45 -4.04
N MET A 233 -4.28 6.90 -3.54
CA MET A 233 -4.42 7.73 -2.36
C MET A 233 -5.55 7.16 -1.52
N THR A 234 -5.31 7.03 -0.22
CA THR A 234 -6.23 6.37 0.69
C THR A 234 -6.56 7.29 1.85
N SER A 235 -7.85 7.44 2.13
CA SER A 235 -8.36 8.04 3.35
C SER A 235 -9.26 7.02 4.03
N GLY A 236 -9.24 6.97 5.36
CA GLY A 236 -10.15 6.10 6.06
C GLY A 236 -9.93 6.02 7.57
N PRO A 237 -10.74 5.19 8.23
CA PRO A 237 -10.83 5.18 9.69
C PRO A 237 -9.73 4.37 10.36
N VAL A 238 -8.91 3.65 9.60
CA VAL A 238 -7.80 2.84 10.13
C VAL A 238 -6.46 3.41 9.72
N TYR A 239 -6.34 3.85 8.46
CA TYR A 239 -5.14 4.54 7.99
C TYR A 239 -5.47 5.46 6.81
N GLY A 240 -4.61 6.44 6.60
CA GLY A 240 -4.57 7.27 5.41
C GLY A 240 -3.16 7.24 4.84
N GLY A 241 -3.02 7.38 3.54
CA GLY A 241 -1.75 7.11 2.89
C GLY A 241 -1.78 7.32 1.39
N PHE A 242 -0.67 6.97 0.75
CA PHE A 242 -0.52 7.03 -0.70
C PHE A 242 0.48 5.99 -1.19
N GLN A 243 0.33 5.64 -2.47
CA GLN A 243 1.37 4.98 -3.23
C GLN A 243 1.87 5.92 -4.33
N ALA A 244 3.19 6.10 -4.43
CA ALA A 244 3.83 6.96 -5.41
C ALA A 244 4.96 6.23 -6.14
N GLU A 245 4.98 6.37 -7.46
CA GLU A 245 6.02 5.85 -8.33
C GLU A 245 7.09 6.93 -8.58
N HIS A 246 8.35 6.53 -8.57
CA HIS A 246 9.52 7.37 -8.81
C HIS A 246 10.42 6.73 -9.85
N ASP A 247 11.12 7.55 -10.62
CA ASP A 247 12.17 7.12 -11.55
C ASP A 247 13.54 7.51 -10.99
N HIS A 248 14.43 6.52 -10.88
CA HIS A 248 15.86 6.75 -10.67
C HIS A 248 16.53 6.77 -12.03
N VAL A 249 17.08 7.92 -12.39
CA VAL A 249 17.45 8.26 -13.76
C VAL A 249 18.94 8.49 -13.86
N ALA A 250 19.61 7.77 -14.76
CA ALA A 250 20.96 8.09 -15.21
C ALA A 250 20.85 9.13 -16.33
N LEU A 251 21.34 10.34 -16.08
CA LEU A 251 21.20 11.49 -16.98
C LEU A 251 22.23 11.47 -18.12
N LYS A 252 23.36 10.78 -17.93
CA LYS A 252 24.49 10.74 -18.84
C LYS A 252 24.86 9.30 -19.20
N THR A 253 24.16 8.72 -20.18
CA THR A 253 24.53 7.43 -20.80
C THR A 253 24.88 7.63 -22.28
N ASP A 254 25.42 6.60 -22.94
CA ASP A 254 25.75 6.70 -24.38
C ASP A 254 24.51 6.90 -25.26
N ASP A 255 23.34 6.45 -24.79
CA ASP A 255 22.06 6.62 -25.50
C ASP A 255 21.19 7.76 -24.91
N GLY A 256 21.80 8.67 -24.13
CA GLY A 256 21.10 9.76 -23.45
C GLY A 256 20.55 9.38 -22.07
N GLU A 257 19.41 9.95 -21.68
CA GLU A 257 18.79 9.69 -20.37
C GLU A 257 18.19 8.27 -20.31
N LYS A 258 18.50 7.50 -19.26
CA LYS A 258 17.92 6.17 -19.02
C LYS A 258 17.30 6.08 -17.63
N ILE A 259 16.07 5.56 -17.56
CA ILE A 259 15.44 5.16 -16.30
C ILE A 259 16.07 3.82 -15.88
N VAL A 260 16.80 3.84 -14.77
CA VAL A 260 17.51 2.67 -14.24
C VAL A 260 16.59 1.88 -13.31
N LEU A 261 16.01 2.55 -12.30
CA LEU A 261 15.07 1.94 -11.36
C LEU A 261 13.70 2.60 -11.45
N LYS A 262 12.65 1.79 -11.32
CA LYS A 262 11.35 2.24 -10.86
C LYS A 262 11.17 1.89 -9.40
N GLU A 263 10.76 2.87 -8.61
CA GLU A 263 10.53 2.74 -7.18
C GLU A 263 9.07 3.04 -6.86
N VAL A 264 8.42 2.17 -6.10
CA VAL A 264 7.09 2.43 -5.55
C VAL A 264 7.21 2.61 -4.05
N TRP A 265 6.83 3.78 -3.56
CA TRP A 265 6.60 4.01 -2.14
C TRP A 265 5.16 3.65 -1.78
N ASP A 266 4.95 2.95 -0.68
CA ASP A 266 3.68 2.79 0.02
C ASP A 266 3.84 3.39 1.42
N VAL A 267 3.17 4.51 1.67
CA VAL A 267 3.26 5.28 2.91
C VAL A 267 1.91 5.27 3.60
N ARG A 268 1.86 4.82 4.85
CA ARG A 268 0.63 4.69 5.63
C ARG A 268 0.77 5.34 7.00
N VAL A 269 -0.09 6.29 7.30
CA VAL A 269 -0.26 6.86 8.64
C VAL A 269 -1.46 6.17 9.29
N TYR A 270 -1.23 5.49 10.40
CA TYR A 270 -2.29 4.77 11.10
C TYR A 270 -3.10 5.70 12.01
N ASN A 271 -4.38 5.39 12.18
CA ASN A 271 -5.30 6.09 13.08
C ASN A 271 -5.07 5.71 14.55
N VAL A 272 -3.82 5.77 14.98
CA VAL A 272 -3.34 5.50 16.35
C VAL A 272 -2.50 6.70 16.81
N GLY A 273 -2.26 6.82 18.11
CA GLY A 273 -1.61 8.02 18.65
C GLY A 273 -2.52 9.26 18.55
N GLY A 274 -1.97 10.42 18.24
CA GLY A 274 -2.65 11.71 18.31
C GLY A 274 -1.89 12.74 19.14
N PRO A 275 -2.27 14.04 19.05
CA PRO A 275 -1.69 15.09 19.89
C PRO A 275 -1.81 14.76 21.39
N ASN A 276 -2.95 14.21 21.81
CA ASN A 276 -3.20 13.82 23.20
C ASN A 276 -2.36 12.62 23.66
N LYS A 277 -1.96 11.73 22.74
CA LYS A 277 -1.08 10.58 23.02
C LYS A 277 0.39 10.89 22.74
N GLY A 278 0.70 12.09 22.26
CA GLY A 278 2.07 12.52 21.95
C GLY A 278 2.78 11.64 20.93
N SER A 279 2.06 11.01 19.97
CA SER A 279 2.72 10.15 18.97
C SER A 279 2.01 10.04 17.62
N TRP A 280 2.80 9.72 16.58
CA TRP A 280 2.32 9.24 15.27
C TRP A 280 3.01 7.91 14.92
N LEU A 281 2.30 7.08 14.13
CA LEU A 281 2.84 5.84 13.59
C LEU A 281 2.72 5.83 12.07
N VAL A 282 3.86 5.73 11.38
CA VAL A 282 3.94 5.81 9.92
C VAL A 282 4.71 4.63 9.36
N ASP A 283 4.09 3.81 8.51
CA ASP A 283 4.81 2.83 7.69
C ASP A 283 5.29 3.47 6.40
N PHE A 284 6.49 3.07 5.99
CA PHE A 284 7.13 3.45 4.74
C PHE A 284 7.73 2.19 4.11
N VAL A 285 7.20 1.79 2.96
CA VAL A 285 7.74 0.68 2.18
C VAL A 285 8.22 1.22 0.85
N SER A 286 9.46 0.93 0.48
CA SER A 286 10.01 1.19 -0.86
C SER A 286 10.26 -0.12 -1.59
N ALA A 287 9.60 -0.31 -2.72
CA ALA A 287 9.85 -1.42 -3.64
C ALA A 287 10.56 -0.91 -4.89
N GLN A 288 11.85 -1.21 -5.02
CA GLN A 288 12.69 -0.78 -6.13
C GLN A 288 12.94 -1.93 -7.10
N ARG A 289 12.76 -1.67 -8.39
CA ARG A 289 13.05 -2.63 -9.46
C ARG A 289 13.94 -1.99 -10.51
N CYS A 290 15.02 -2.68 -10.87
CA CYS A 290 15.80 -2.32 -12.04
C CYS A 290 15.00 -2.64 -13.30
N VAL A 291 14.62 -1.60 -14.05
CA VAL A 291 13.84 -1.69 -15.30
C VAL A 291 14.72 -1.56 -16.54
N ALA A 292 15.99 -1.17 -16.36
CA ALA A 292 17.01 -1.21 -17.40
C ALA A 292 17.46 -2.65 -17.72
N GLN A 293 18.14 -2.82 -18.86
CA GLN A 293 18.71 -4.11 -19.27
C GLN A 293 19.97 -4.48 -18.48
N SER A 294 20.75 -3.48 -18.07
CA SER A 294 21.95 -3.66 -17.25
C SER A 294 21.61 -3.52 -15.76
N GLY A 295 22.28 -4.28 -14.91
CA GLY A 295 22.17 -4.13 -13.46
C GLY A 295 22.72 -2.78 -12.99
N LEU A 296 22.21 -2.32 -11.84
CA LEU A 296 22.80 -1.21 -11.12
C LEU A 296 23.66 -1.77 -9.98
N LEU A 297 24.98 -1.61 -10.09
CA LEU A 297 25.90 -1.98 -9.02
C LEU A 297 25.92 -0.87 -7.98
N LEU A 298 25.61 -1.19 -6.73
CA LEU A 298 25.83 -0.33 -5.58
C LEU A 298 27.15 -0.75 -4.95
N GLU A 299 28.16 0.10 -5.04
CA GLU A 299 29.48 -0.19 -4.48
C GLU A 299 29.46 -0.01 -2.96
N LYS A 300 30.31 -0.75 -2.27
CA LYS A 300 30.49 -0.64 -0.82
C LYS A 300 30.80 0.79 -0.45
N TYR A 301 29.92 1.41 0.33
CA TYR A 301 30.06 2.80 0.71
C TYR A 301 29.35 3.16 2.01
N ARG A 302 29.73 4.32 2.58
CA ARG A 302 29.30 4.74 3.92
C ARG A 302 27.84 5.19 4.04
N TYR A 303 27.13 5.49 2.94
CA TYR A 303 25.71 5.86 2.94
C TYR A 303 25.06 5.53 1.59
N GLY A 304 23.72 5.50 1.57
CA GLY A 304 22.88 5.24 0.40
C GLY A 304 21.62 4.48 0.82
N GLY A 305 20.46 4.82 0.25
CA GLY A 305 19.17 4.24 0.65
C GLY A 305 18.29 5.23 1.43
N PHE A 306 17.52 4.75 2.40
CA PHE A 306 16.59 5.57 3.17
C PHE A 306 17.32 6.67 3.95
N GLY A 307 17.06 7.94 3.67
CA GLY A 307 17.69 9.10 4.29
C GLY A 307 16.69 9.95 5.07
N PHE A 308 17.16 10.52 6.19
CA PHE A 308 16.44 11.46 7.03
C PHE A 308 17.35 12.63 7.41
N ARG A 309 16.85 13.86 7.25
CA ARG A 309 17.45 15.09 7.76
C ARG A 309 16.52 15.73 8.78
N GLY A 310 17.00 15.86 10.02
CA GLY A 310 16.26 16.47 11.13
C GLY A 310 16.11 17.98 11.00
N ALA A 311 15.33 18.58 11.89
CA ALA A 311 15.20 20.03 11.99
C ALA A 311 16.56 20.71 12.24
N THR A 312 16.74 21.92 11.73
CA THR A 312 18.03 22.63 11.73
C THR A 312 18.59 22.93 13.12
N GLU A 313 17.72 23.01 14.12
CA GLU A 313 18.07 23.23 15.52
C GLU A 313 18.50 21.95 16.25
N TRP A 314 18.32 20.77 15.65
CA TRP A 314 18.72 19.49 16.20
C TRP A 314 20.22 19.26 16.00
N LYS A 315 21.04 19.91 16.83
CA LYS A 315 22.51 19.79 16.84
C LYS A 315 23.10 19.99 18.24
N GLY A 316 24.33 19.53 18.46
CA GLY A 316 25.00 19.60 19.76
C GLY A 316 24.16 19.00 20.88
N GLU A 317 24.12 19.69 22.03
CA GLU A 317 23.33 19.30 23.22
C GLU A 317 21.80 19.26 22.97
N LYS A 318 21.32 19.88 21.88
CA LYS A 318 19.90 19.89 21.51
C LYS A 318 19.52 18.73 20.61
N ALA A 319 20.38 17.72 20.45
CA ALA A 319 20.10 16.53 19.69
C ALA A 319 20.66 15.26 20.33
N SER A 320 20.01 14.14 20.05
CA SER A 320 20.45 12.83 20.52
C SER A 320 20.18 11.75 19.49
N TYR A 321 21.00 10.71 19.56
CA TYR A 321 20.75 9.42 18.93
C TYR A 321 20.71 8.35 20.02
N LEU A 322 19.81 7.38 19.88
CA LEU A 322 19.85 6.15 20.65
C LEU A 322 19.52 4.97 19.72
N THR A 323 20.34 3.93 19.75
CA THR A 323 20.10 2.72 18.97
C THR A 323 19.53 1.61 19.83
N SER A 324 18.93 0.61 19.21
CA SER A 324 18.48 -0.63 19.87
C SER A 324 19.60 -1.44 20.56
N GLN A 325 20.86 -1.04 20.38
CA GLN A 325 22.04 -1.64 21.00
C GLN A 325 22.62 -0.73 22.10
N GLY A 326 21.89 0.31 22.52
CA GLY A 326 22.32 1.28 23.53
C GLY A 326 23.38 2.27 23.06
N ARG A 327 23.76 2.25 21.77
CA ARG A 327 24.74 3.17 21.19
C ARG A 327 24.15 4.55 20.95
N THR A 328 25.00 5.56 20.99
CA THR A 328 24.67 6.98 20.93
C THR A 328 25.29 7.65 19.70
N ARG A 329 25.23 8.99 19.61
CA ARG A 329 25.93 9.76 18.58
C ARG A 329 27.42 9.39 18.47
N LYS A 330 28.07 9.18 19.62
CA LYS A 330 29.51 8.97 19.74
C LYS A 330 29.99 7.67 19.08
N ASP A 331 29.17 6.62 19.13
CA ASP A 331 29.61 5.25 18.88
C ASP A 331 28.63 4.41 18.05
N GLY A 332 27.50 4.98 17.61
CA GLY A 332 26.49 4.31 16.78
C GLY A 332 26.75 4.38 15.27
N HIS A 333 27.74 5.14 14.80
CA HIS A 333 28.02 5.21 13.37
C HIS A 333 28.62 3.91 12.82
N ALA A 334 28.08 3.42 11.69
CA ALA A 334 28.51 2.21 11.00
C ALA A 334 28.31 0.93 11.82
N THR A 335 27.37 0.99 12.76
CA THR A 335 26.93 -0.14 13.56
C THR A 335 25.58 -0.63 13.05
N ARG A 336 25.13 -1.76 13.58
CA ARG A 336 23.84 -2.37 13.23
C ARG A 336 22.82 -2.16 14.32
N ALA A 337 21.57 -1.90 13.94
CA ALA A 337 20.45 -1.87 14.89
C ALA A 337 19.14 -2.26 14.21
N ARG A 338 18.18 -2.69 15.04
CA ARG A 338 16.79 -2.96 14.61
C ARG A 338 15.94 -1.69 14.63
N TRP A 339 16.34 -0.70 15.43
CA TRP A 339 15.82 0.66 15.40
C TRP A 339 16.88 1.68 15.83
N CYS A 340 16.71 2.92 15.39
CA CYS A 340 17.49 4.07 15.86
C CYS A 340 16.56 5.26 16.07
N ASP A 341 16.56 5.81 17.28
CA ASP A 341 15.92 7.07 17.62
C ASP A 341 16.81 8.25 17.23
N THR A 342 16.17 9.24 16.62
CA THR A 342 16.74 10.54 16.33
C THR A 342 15.85 11.59 16.97
N ALA A 343 16.39 12.38 17.89
CA ALA A 343 15.61 13.36 18.63
C ALA A 343 16.35 14.69 18.77
N GLY A 344 15.58 15.75 19.00
CA GLY A 344 16.11 17.06 19.30
C GLY A 344 15.09 18.01 19.90
N VAL A 345 15.56 19.21 20.23
CA VAL A 345 14.73 20.24 20.87
C VAL A 345 14.12 21.16 19.82
N SER A 346 12.79 21.15 19.70
CA SER A 346 12.01 22.09 18.90
C SER A 346 10.97 22.76 19.80
N ASP A 347 10.80 24.08 19.67
CA ASP A 347 9.93 24.90 20.53
C ASP A 347 10.20 24.68 22.04
N GLY A 348 11.48 24.53 22.39
CA GLY A 348 11.93 24.34 23.78
C GLY A 348 11.66 22.96 24.38
N LYS A 349 11.10 22.01 23.62
CA LYS A 349 10.78 20.65 24.09
C LYS A 349 11.46 19.59 23.23
N TRP A 350 11.83 18.47 23.85
CA TRP A 350 12.34 17.31 23.13
C TRP A 350 11.24 16.66 22.29
N LYS A 351 11.60 16.24 21.08
CA LYS A 351 10.75 15.50 20.12
C LYS A 351 11.64 14.54 19.36
N GLY A 352 11.10 13.43 18.90
CA GLY A 352 11.90 12.43 18.21
C GLY A 352 11.14 11.66 17.14
N ILE A 353 11.94 10.98 16.34
CA ILE A 353 11.51 10.03 15.33
C ILE A 353 12.40 8.80 15.51
N THR A 354 11.77 7.68 15.88
CA THR A 354 12.42 6.38 15.88
C THR A 354 12.21 5.69 14.55
N HIS A 355 13.31 5.38 13.86
CA HIS A 355 13.34 4.68 12.60
C HIS A 355 13.48 3.18 12.87
N PHE A 356 12.51 2.37 12.46
CA PHE A 356 12.52 0.92 12.60
C PHE A 356 12.91 0.26 11.28
N SER A 357 13.75 -0.77 11.37
CA SER A 357 14.05 -1.70 10.28
C SER A 357 13.28 -3.00 10.49
N HIS A 358 12.64 -3.51 9.43
CA HIS A 358 11.92 -4.79 9.46
C HIS A 358 12.91 -5.97 9.31
N PRO A 359 12.68 -7.13 9.97
CA PRO A 359 13.51 -8.33 9.82
C PRO A 359 13.71 -8.82 8.38
N ASP A 360 12.69 -8.67 7.52
CA ASP A 360 12.76 -9.05 6.10
C ASP A 360 13.65 -8.14 5.24
N ASN A 361 14.16 -7.03 5.78
CA ASN A 361 15.04 -6.16 5.01
C ASN A 361 16.39 -6.83 4.76
N PHE A 362 16.92 -6.61 3.55
CA PHE A 362 18.26 -7.05 3.21
C PHE A 362 19.29 -6.52 4.22
N ARG A 363 20.09 -7.44 4.76
CA ARG A 363 21.13 -7.16 5.79
C ARG A 363 20.57 -6.67 7.13
N HIS A 364 19.33 -6.97 7.51
CA HIS A 364 18.83 -6.77 8.87
C HIS A 364 19.62 -7.58 9.93
N PRO A 365 19.84 -7.06 11.16
CA PRO A 365 19.69 -5.67 11.57
C PRO A 365 20.58 -4.74 10.74
N GLU A 366 20.00 -3.68 10.21
CA GLU A 366 20.62 -2.90 9.15
C GLU A 366 21.79 -2.04 9.67
N PRO A 367 22.89 -1.93 8.90
CA PRO A 367 23.94 -0.96 9.19
C PRO A 367 23.39 0.46 8.99
N MET A 368 23.85 1.41 9.80
CA MET A 368 23.36 2.79 9.77
C MET A 368 24.46 3.83 9.58
N ARG A 369 24.13 4.91 8.88
CA ARG A 369 24.89 6.15 8.90
C ARG A 369 24.18 7.13 9.83
N ILE A 370 24.84 7.42 10.94
CA ILE A 370 24.58 8.61 11.76
C ILE A 370 25.79 9.53 11.65
N TRP A 371 25.63 10.81 11.95
CA TRP A 371 26.75 11.75 11.98
C TRP A 371 27.35 11.80 13.40
N PRO A 372 28.62 11.39 13.56
CA PRO A 372 29.26 11.35 14.87
C PRO A 372 29.65 12.74 15.37
N ASP A 373 29.87 13.70 14.47
CA ASP A 373 30.29 15.05 14.84
C ASP A 373 29.21 15.74 15.67
N PHE A 374 29.61 16.33 16.78
CA PHE A 374 28.72 16.88 17.79
C PHE A 374 27.92 18.09 17.27
N ASP A 375 28.57 18.99 16.54
CA ASP A 375 27.96 20.23 16.05
C ASP A 375 27.10 20.05 14.79
N ASN A 376 27.18 18.88 14.16
CA ASN A 376 26.38 18.60 12.98
C ASN A 376 24.90 18.43 13.34
N GLU A 377 24.03 18.86 12.41
CA GLU A 377 22.61 18.57 12.46
C GLU A 377 22.33 17.07 12.46
N VAL A 378 21.16 16.66 12.94
CA VAL A 378 20.74 15.26 12.88
C VAL A 378 20.59 14.81 11.42
N PHE A 379 21.38 13.81 11.05
CA PHE A 379 21.25 13.03 9.83
C PHE A 379 21.18 11.54 10.16
N PHE A 380 20.32 10.80 9.46
CA PHE A 380 20.21 9.36 9.59
C PHE A 380 20.03 8.71 8.21
N ASN A 381 20.65 7.54 8.02
CA ASN A 381 20.42 6.71 6.85
C ASN A 381 20.52 5.22 7.21
N TRP A 382 19.53 4.42 6.79
CA TRP A 382 19.70 2.98 6.71
C TRP A 382 20.59 2.68 5.50
N ALA A 383 21.78 2.16 5.74
CA ALA A 383 22.90 2.18 4.82
C ALA A 383 23.36 0.76 4.47
N PRO A 384 22.51 -0.14 3.93
CA PRO A 384 22.84 -1.54 3.72
C PRO A 384 24.13 -1.75 2.92
N VAL A 385 24.48 -0.79 2.04
CA VAL A 385 25.70 -0.74 1.23
C VAL A 385 27.02 -0.58 2.02
N GLN A 386 26.99 -0.34 3.34
CA GLN A 386 28.20 -0.27 4.17
C GLN A 386 28.97 -1.58 4.28
N VAL A 387 28.29 -2.70 4.05
CA VAL A 387 28.85 -4.03 4.31
C VAL A 387 29.74 -4.45 3.15
N ASP A 388 29.13 -4.66 1.98
CA ASP A 388 29.80 -5.02 0.72
C ASP A 388 28.98 -4.49 -0.46
N ASP A 389 29.54 -4.62 -1.66
CA ASP A 389 28.85 -4.36 -2.93
C ASP A 389 27.52 -5.13 -3.02
N PHE A 390 26.57 -4.57 -3.75
CA PHE A 390 25.26 -5.16 -3.97
C PHE A 390 24.69 -4.72 -5.32
N GLU A 391 24.22 -5.67 -6.13
CA GLU A 391 23.68 -5.38 -7.45
C GLU A 391 22.15 -5.49 -7.48
N LEU A 392 21.50 -4.41 -7.91
CA LEU A 392 20.07 -4.41 -8.25
C LEU A 392 19.89 -4.98 -9.67
N LYS A 393 19.59 -6.27 -9.74
CA LYS A 393 19.45 -7.01 -11.01
C LYS A 393 18.16 -6.64 -11.77
N PRO A 394 18.20 -6.59 -13.12
CA PRO A 394 17.02 -6.36 -13.96
C PRO A 394 15.84 -7.26 -13.60
N GLY A 395 14.64 -6.67 -13.53
CA GLY A 395 13.38 -7.38 -13.29
C GLY A 395 13.16 -7.89 -11.86
N LYS A 396 14.13 -7.74 -10.94
CA LYS A 396 13.98 -8.16 -9.54
C LYS A 396 13.54 -7.00 -8.66
N ASP A 397 12.47 -7.20 -7.90
CA ASP A 397 12.07 -6.28 -6.84
C ASP A 397 13.01 -6.42 -5.63
N HIS A 398 13.40 -5.28 -5.08
CA HIS A 398 14.07 -5.17 -3.80
C HIS A 398 13.20 -4.30 -2.90
N VAL A 399 12.72 -4.89 -1.80
CA VAL A 399 11.74 -4.27 -0.93
C VAL A 399 12.39 -3.91 0.40
N PHE A 400 12.33 -2.63 0.74
CA PHE A 400 12.79 -2.07 1.99
C PHE A 400 11.57 -1.61 2.79
N ARG A 401 11.49 -2.06 4.04
CA ARG A 401 10.33 -1.87 4.93
C ARG A 401 10.77 -1.14 6.18
N TYR A 402 10.25 0.05 6.37
CA TYR A 402 10.54 0.88 7.52
C TYR A 402 9.24 1.32 8.22
N ARG A 403 9.35 1.57 9.52
CA ARG A 403 8.31 2.22 10.31
C ARG A 403 8.93 3.39 11.07
N MET A 404 8.26 4.52 11.07
CA MET A 404 8.63 5.71 11.82
C MET A 404 7.65 5.85 12.99
N TYR A 405 8.19 5.86 14.19
CA TYR A 405 7.47 6.23 15.41
C TYR A 405 7.85 7.66 15.78
N VAL A 406 6.94 8.61 15.53
CA VAL A 406 7.14 10.01 15.89
C VAL A 406 6.62 10.21 17.30
N HIS A 407 7.41 10.83 18.18
CA HIS A 407 7.05 11.00 19.58
C HIS A 407 7.37 12.39 20.12
N GLU A 408 6.57 12.82 21.09
CA GLU A 408 6.88 13.95 21.96
C GLU A 408 7.75 13.47 23.13
N GLY A 409 8.74 14.28 23.51
CA GLY A 409 9.70 13.94 24.54
C GLY A 409 10.96 13.24 24.00
N LYS A 410 11.73 12.67 24.93
CA LYS A 410 12.81 11.74 24.60
C LYS A 410 12.23 10.34 24.46
N VAL A 411 12.94 9.50 23.72
CA VAL A 411 12.55 8.10 23.49
C VAL A 411 12.29 7.35 24.81
N ASP A 412 11.13 6.70 24.89
CA ASP A 412 10.85 5.68 25.88
C ASP A 412 11.23 4.31 25.30
N VAL A 413 12.27 3.70 25.86
CA VAL A 413 12.84 2.46 25.33
C VAL A 413 11.84 1.30 25.42
N GLU A 414 11.08 1.21 26.51
CA GLU A 414 10.13 0.10 26.71
C GLU A 414 9.00 0.14 25.67
N SER A 415 8.34 1.29 25.51
CA SER A 415 7.31 1.45 24.47
C SER A 415 7.87 1.29 23.07
N THR A 416 9.11 1.76 22.83
CA THR A 416 9.78 1.63 21.53
C THR A 416 10.04 0.17 21.17
N GLU A 417 10.54 -0.64 22.11
CA GLU A 417 10.74 -2.08 21.90
C GLU A 417 9.42 -2.81 21.66
N ARG A 418 8.36 -2.46 22.39
CA ARG A 418 7.02 -3.02 22.13
C ARG A 418 6.56 -2.71 20.71
N LEU A 419 6.65 -1.44 20.27
CA LEU A 419 6.23 -1.02 18.93
C LEU A 419 7.09 -1.64 17.82
N TRP A 420 8.38 -1.86 18.06
CA TRP A 420 9.23 -2.61 17.13
C TRP A 420 8.79 -4.08 17.04
N ASN A 421 8.45 -4.72 18.16
CA ASN A 421 7.92 -6.09 18.16
C ASN A 421 6.55 -6.21 17.50
N ASP A 422 5.69 -5.18 17.59
CA ASP A 422 4.46 -5.07 16.79
C ASP A 422 4.72 -5.04 15.29
N TYR A 423 5.83 -4.42 14.89
CA TYR A 423 6.21 -4.31 13.49
C TYR A 423 6.92 -5.55 12.94
N ALA A 424 7.88 -6.08 13.70
CA ALA A 424 8.69 -7.24 13.34
C ALA A 424 7.93 -8.56 13.47
N HIS A 425 6.99 -8.64 14.42
CA HIS A 425 6.24 -9.84 14.75
C HIS A 425 4.75 -9.48 14.86
N PRO A 426 4.07 -9.16 13.74
CA PRO A 426 2.68 -8.72 13.78
C PRO A 426 1.76 -9.80 14.37
N PRO A 427 0.59 -9.42 14.94
CA PRO A 427 -0.40 -10.38 15.44
C PRO A 427 -0.78 -11.43 14.38
N LYS A 428 -0.91 -12.69 14.80
CA LYS A 428 -1.32 -13.78 13.90
C LYS A 428 -2.83 -13.71 13.69
N VAL A 429 -3.25 -13.77 12.42
CA VAL A 429 -4.66 -13.67 12.04
C VAL A 429 -5.08 -14.94 11.30
N GLU A 430 -6.11 -15.60 11.82
CA GLU A 430 -6.76 -16.75 11.20
C GLU A 430 -8.13 -16.30 10.68
N VAL A 431 -8.44 -16.59 9.42
CA VAL A 431 -9.73 -16.30 8.79
C VAL A 431 -10.42 -17.61 8.48
N GLU A 432 -11.53 -17.85 9.15
CA GLU A 432 -12.40 -19.01 8.96
C GLU A 432 -13.61 -18.56 8.14
N THR A 433 -13.65 -18.92 6.86
CA THR A 433 -14.82 -18.68 6.02
C THR A 433 -15.97 -19.54 6.48
N VAL A 434 -17.17 -18.96 6.61
CA VAL A 434 -18.38 -19.76 6.80
C VAL A 434 -18.79 -20.25 5.41
N GLU A 435 -18.87 -21.58 5.22
CA GLU A 435 -19.24 -22.17 3.91
C GLU A 435 -20.54 -21.54 3.40
N SER A 436 -20.46 -20.86 2.26
CA SER A 436 -21.62 -20.40 1.51
C SER A 436 -21.78 -21.33 0.31
N SER A 437 -22.94 -21.96 0.19
CA SER A 437 -23.30 -22.87 -0.91
C SER A 437 -23.36 -22.21 -2.29
N GLU A 438 -23.03 -20.92 -2.41
CA GLU A 438 -23.17 -20.11 -3.64
C GLU A 438 -21.86 -19.92 -4.42
N VAL A 439 -20.68 -20.11 -3.81
CA VAL A 439 -19.38 -19.89 -4.49
C VAL A 439 -18.81 -21.17 -5.08
N ILE A 440 -18.42 -21.12 -6.35
CA ILE A 440 -17.67 -22.21 -7.01
C ILE A 440 -16.21 -21.78 -7.13
N MET A 441 -15.33 -22.44 -6.36
CA MET A 441 -13.88 -22.24 -6.45
C MET A 441 -13.33 -22.96 -7.68
N LEU A 442 -13.12 -22.23 -8.79
CA LEU A 442 -12.57 -22.79 -10.03
C LEU A 442 -11.08 -23.12 -9.92
N PHE A 443 -10.32 -22.41 -9.07
CA PHE A 443 -8.93 -22.73 -8.78
C PHE A 443 -8.49 -22.12 -7.44
N GLY A 444 -8.25 -22.98 -6.46
CA GLY A 444 -7.79 -22.61 -5.11
C GLY A 444 -6.29 -22.79 -4.87
N GLY A 445 -5.50 -23.17 -5.89
CA GLY A 445 -4.04 -23.30 -5.80
C GLY A 445 -3.48 -24.71 -5.94
N THR A 446 -4.32 -25.75 -5.92
CA THR A 446 -3.90 -27.15 -5.72
C THR A 446 -4.00 -28.05 -6.95
N ASP A 447 -4.98 -27.83 -7.82
CA ASP A 447 -5.34 -28.78 -8.88
C ASP A 447 -6.09 -28.09 -10.04
N PHE A 448 -6.33 -28.85 -11.11
CA PHE A 448 -7.06 -28.39 -12.29
C PHE A 448 -8.47 -28.99 -12.38
N ASP A 449 -9.10 -29.36 -11.26
CA ASP A 449 -10.30 -30.21 -11.29
C ASP A 449 -11.49 -29.60 -12.02
N HIS A 450 -11.57 -28.26 -12.08
CA HIS A 450 -12.61 -27.54 -12.81
C HIS A 450 -12.26 -27.23 -14.27
N TRP A 451 -11.08 -27.64 -14.76
CA TRP A 451 -10.52 -27.25 -16.05
C TRP A 451 -10.29 -28.44 -17.00
N THR A 452 -10.28 -28.18 -18.30
CA THR A 452 -9.93 -29.16 -19.34
C THR A 452 -9.27 -28.48 -20.53
N ALA A 453 -8.38 -29.20 -21.23
CA ALA A 453 -7.80 -28.79 -22.52
C ALA A 453 -8.65 -29.28 -23.72
N GLY A 454 -9.81 -29.89 -23.46
CA GLY A 454 -10.66 -30.57 -24.44
C GLY A 454 -10.67 -32.09 -24.24
N GLU A 455 -11.60 -32.76 -24.91
CA GLU A 455 -11.75 -34.22 -24.81
C GLU A 455 -10.46 -34.95 -25.20
N GLY A 456 -10.01 -35.87 -24.33
CA GLY A 456 -8.83 -36.70 -24.54
C GLY A 456 -7.49 -35.96 -24.48
N LYS A 457 -7.45 -34.72 -23.97
CA LYS A 457 -6.22 -33.92 -23.88
C LYS A 457 -5.86 -33.59 -22.43
N ASP A 458 -4.60 -33.82 -22.10
CA ASP A 458 -4.03 -33.39 -20.83
C ASP A 458 -3.79 -31.87 -20.81
N ILE A 459 -3.88 -31.28 -19.63
CA ILE A 459 -3.52 -29.88 -19.42
C ILE A 459 -2.00 -29.77 -19.34
N GLY A 460 -1.39 -29.06 -20.29
CA GLY A 460 0.06 -28.84 -20.33
C GLY A 460 0.56 -27.70 -19.43
N TRP A 461 -0.33 -27.00 -18.74
CA TRP A 461 0.02 -25.93 -17.80
C TRP A 461 0.60 -26.53 -16.50
N LYS A 462 1.39 -25.75 -15.78
CA LYS A 462 2.08 -26.20 -14.55
C LYS A 462 1.49 -25.56 -13.31
N LEU A 463 1.57 -26.25 -12.17
CA LEU A 463 1.32 -25.64 -10.86
C LEU A 463 2.65 -25.14 -10.29
N VAL A 464 2.72 -23.86 -9.95
CA VAL A 464 3.91 -23.20 -9.38
C VAL A 464 3.44 -22.25 -8.28
N ASP A 465 3.91 -22.44 -7.04
CA ASP A 465 3.65 -21.56 -5.90
C ASP A 465 2.16 -21.21 -5.70
N GLY A 466 1.28 -22.21 -5.83
CA GLY A 466 -0.17 -22.04 -5.69
C GLY A 466 -0.85 -21.36 -6.90
N ALA A 467 -0.20 -21.32 -8.06
CA ALA A 467 -0.72 -20.73 -9.29
C ALA A 467 -0.65 -21.68 -10.49
N MET A 468 -1.58 -21.53 -11.44
CA MET A 468 -1.50 -22.13 -12.77
C MET A 468 -0.60 -21.28 -13.66
N LYS A 469 0.53 -21.82 -14.11
CA LYS A 469 1.46 -21.17 -15.06
C LYS A 469 1.29 -21.76 -16.45
N ILE A 470 1.07 -20.90 -17.45
CA ILE A 470 1.05 -21.31 -18.86
C ILE A 470 2.41 -21.88 -19.24
N THR A 471 2.42 -23.11 -19.78
CA THR A 471 3.53 -23.58 -20.62
C THR A 471 3.28 -23.07 -22.03
N PRO A 472 4.12 -22.20 -22.60
CA PRO A 472 3.84 -21.58 -23.90
C PRO A 472 3.53 -22.61 -24.99
N ARG A 473 2.46 -22.37 -25.75
CA ARG A 473 1.99 -23.22 -26.86
C ARG A 473 1.53 -24.62 -26.44
N SER A 474 1.22 -24.84 -25.17
CA SER A 474 0.59 -26.08 -24.69
C SER A 474 -0.93 -26.09 -24.88
N GLY A 475 -1.52 -24.95 -25.26
CA GLY A 475 -2.95 -24.81 -25.54
C GLY A 475 -3.70 -24.08 -24.44
N SER A 476 -4.85 -23.52 -24.80
CA SER A 476 -5.76 -22.84 -23.86
C SER A 476 -6.56 -23.85 -23.06
N ILE A 477 -6.95 -23.50 -21.83
CA ILE A 477 -7.82 -24.33 -20.99
C ILE A 477 -9.20 -23.70 -20.84
N THR A 478 -10.22 -24.53 -20.59
CA THR A 478 -11.60 -24.08 -20.38
C THR A 478 -12.21 -24.72 -19.15
N THR A 479 -13.15 -24.03 -18.51
CA THR A 479 -13.94 -24.64 -17.44
C THR A 479 -14.75 -25.82 -17.98
N LYS A 480 -14.88 -26.90 -17.19
CA LYS A 480 -15.76 -28.03 -17.51
C LYS A 480 -17.25 -27.65 -17.46
N ARG A 481 -17.59 -26.68 -16.59
CA ARG A 481 -18.95 -26.16 -16.40
C ARG A 481 -19.19 -24.93 -17.27
N ASP A 482 -20.42 -24.81 -17.76
CA ASP A 482 -20.94 -23.64 -18.45
C ASP A 482 -21.59 -22.64 -17.48
N PHE A 483 -21.48 -21.35 -17.78
CA PHE A 483 -22.03 -20.26 -16.98
C PHE A 483 -22.89 -19.33 -17.84
N ARG A 484 -24.00 -18.84 -17.27
CA ARG A 484 -24.91 -17.88 -17.93
C ARG A 484 -24.61 -16.48 -17.43
N ASP A 485 -25.19 -16.11 -16.30
CA ASP A 485 -24.97 -14.86 -15.60
C ASP A 485 -24.18 -15.17 -14.34
N PHE A 486 -23.22 -14.31 -13.99
CA PHE A 486 -22.35 -14.57 -12.86
C PHE A 486 -21.61 -13.33 -12.35
N LYS A 487 -21.10 -13.44 -11.13
CA LYS A 487 -19.96 -12.68 -10.61
C LYS A 487 -18.72 -13.58 -10.65
N MET A 488 -17.57 -13.07 -11.06
CA MET A 488 -16.32 -13.83 -11.14
C MET A 488 -15.15 -13.02 -10.63
N HIS A 489 -14.22 -13.71 -9.98
CA HIS A 489 -12.92 -13.20 -9.61
C HIS A 489 -11.82 -14.02 -10.27
N ILE A 490 -10.72 -13.34 -10.63
CA ILE A 490 -9.53 -13.98 -11.15
C ILE A 490 -8.30 -13.10 -10.94
N GLU A 491 -7.23 -13.69 -10.45
CA GLU A 491 -5.92 -13.06 -10.42
C GLU A 491 -5.03 -13.56 -11.54
N PHE A 492 -4.21 -12.66 -12.08
CA PHE A 492 -3.25 -12.96 -13.13
C PHE A 492 -1.92 -12.23 -12.94
N ASN A 493 -0.85 -12.79 -13.49
CA ASN A 493 0.50 -12.22 -13.43
C ASN A 493 1.13 -12.32 -14.82
N THR A 494 1.50 -11.18 -15.40
CA THR A 494 2.16 -11.12 -16.71
C THR A 494 3.67 -11.22 -16.54
N PRO A 495 4.39 -12.01 -17.37
CA PRO A 495 5.84 -12.13 -17.25
C PRO A 495 6.56 -10.84 -17.63
N GLN A 496 7.72 -10.58 -17.02
CA GLN A 496 8.63 -9.53 -17.47
C GLN A 496 9.25 -9.95 -18.82
N MET A 497 8.81 -9.31 -19.90
CA MET A 497 9.35 -9.56 -21.23
C MET A 497 10.61 -8.70 -21.49
N PRO A 498 11.50 -9.12 -22.42
CA PRO A 498 12.60 -8.28 -22.88
C PRO A 498 12.10 -6.90 -23.36
N PRO A 499 12.81 -5.79 -23.10
CA PRO A 499 12.33 -4.44 -23.40
C PRO A 499 11.97 -4.17 -24.87
N ASN A 500 12.57 -4.91 -25.81
CA ASN A 500 12.28 -4.83 -27.25
C ASN A 500 10.99 -5.56 -27.65
N VAL A 501 10.43 -6.40 -26.79
CA VAL A 501 9.12 -7.04 -27.03
C VAL A 501 8.02 -6.04 -26.72
N LYS A 502 7.26 -5.66 -27.75
CA LYS A 502 6.17 -4.66 -27.68
C LYS A 502 4.85 -5.24 -28.20
N GLY A 503 3.78 -4.49 -27.97
CA GLY A 503 2.44 -4.81 -28.49
C GLY A 503 1.95 -6.18 -27.99
N GLN A 504 1.28 -6.92 -28.88
CA GLN A 504 0.59 -8.18 -28.55
C GLN A 504 1.52 -9.35 -28.22
N GLY A 505 2.85 -9.19 -28.35
CA GLY A 505 3.83 -10.17 -27.87
C GLY A 505 4.22 -9.98 -26.41
N ARG A 506 3.80 -8.87 -25.78
CA ARG A 506 4.27 -8.46 -24.45
C ARG A 506 3.36 -9.05 -23.34
N GLY A 507 3.50 -10.35 -23.09
CA GLY A 507 2.78 -11.02 -21.98
C GLY A 507 1.28 -11.21 -22.22
N ASN A 508 0.89 -11.56 -23.45
CA ASN A 508 -0.49 -11.68 -23.90
C ASN A 508 -1.16 -12.98 -23.42
N SER A 509 -2.39 -12.84 -22.95
CA SER A 509 -3.39 -13.88 -22.67
C SER A 509 -4.78 -13.22 -22.69
N GLY A 510 -5.83 -13.91 -22.29
CA GLY A 510 -7.17 -13.33 -22.23
C GLY A 510 -8.16 -14.25 -21.55
N ILE A 511 -9.19 -13.64 -20.97
CA ILE A 511 -10.33 -14.35 -20.38
C ILE A 511 -11.47 -14.26 -21.38
N TYR A 512 -11.81 -15.38 -22.00
CA TYR A 512 -12.93 -15.47 -22.92
C TYR A 512 -14.17 -15.94 -22.17
N ILE A 513 -15.04 -14.99 -21.85
CA ILE A 513 -16.34 -15.24 -21.21
C ILE A 513 -17.26 -15.94 -22.21
N GLN A 514 -17.79 -17.09 -21.81
CA GLN A 514 -18.59 -18.00 -22.66
C GLN A 514 -17.90 -18.41 -23.98
N ARG A 515 -16.56 -18.33 -24.04
CA ARG A 515 -15.75 -18.41 -25.28
C ARG A 515 -16.12 -17.38 -26.36
N ARG A 516 -16.79 -16.28 -25.99
CA ARG A 516 -17.34 -15.27 -26.91
C ARG A 516 -16.70 -13.90 -26.73
N TYR A 517 -16.52 -13.48 -25.49
CA TYR A 517 -16.08 -12.13 -25.16
C TYR A 517 -14.75 -12.18 -24.43
N GLU A 518 -13.67 -11.81 -25.13
CA GLU A 518 -12.33 -11.64 -24.59
C GLU A 518 -12.21 -10.34 -23.79
N LEU A 519 -11.99 -10.49 -22.48
CA LEU A 519 -11.41 -9.49 -21.61
C LEU A 519 -9.89 -9.69 -21.63
N GLN A 520 -9.17 -8.67 -22.12
CA GLN A 520 -7.77 -8.79 -22.50
C GLN A 520 -6.81 -8.83 -21.31
N ILE A 521 -5.77 -9.66 -21.41
CA ILE A 521 -4.62 -9.66 -20.50
C ILE A 521 -3.35 -9.34 -21.29
N LEU A 522 -2.62 -8.30 -20.88
CA LEU A 522 -1.37 -7.89 -21.51
C LEU A 522 -0.48 -7.15 -20.50
N ASP A 523 0.84 -7.15 -20.70
CA ASP A 523 1.71 -6.18 -20.02
C ASP A 523 1.59 -4.82 -20.72
N SER A 524 0.58 -4.07 -20.27
CA SER A 524 0.32 -2.69 -20.70
C SER A 524 0.79 -1.66 -19.67
N TYR A 525 1.65 -2.03 -18.70
CA TYR A 525 2.10 -1.10 -17.66
C TYR A 525 2.77 0.14 -18.24
N GLY A 526 2.31 1.31 -17.80
CA GLY A 526 2.82 2.62 -18.22
C GLY A 526 2.37 3.08 -19.62
N LEU A 527 1.41 2.40 -20.25
CA LEU A 527 0.87 2.76 -21.56
C LEU A 527 -0.47 3.49 -21.45
N GLU A 528 -0.82 4.28 -22.47
CA GLU A 528 -2.19 4.78 -22.63
C GLU A 528 -3.14 3.61 -22.95
N PRO A 529 -4.37 3.59 -22.40
CA PRO A 529 -5.32 2.51 -22.64
C PRO A 529 -5.76 2.45 -24.11
N LYS A 530 -5.72 1.25 -24.71
CA LYS A 530 -6.17 0.99 -26.08
C LYS A 530 -7.14 -0.18 -26.14
N TYR A 531 -7.87 -0.26 -27.25
CA TYR A 531 -8.91 -1.27 -27.46
C TYR A 531 -8.40 -2.71 -27.57
N ASN A 532 -7.08 -2.93 -27.58
CA ASN A 532 -6.44 -4.24 -27.66
C ASN A 532 -5.39 -4.47 -26.55
N ASP A 533 -5.35 -3.57 -25.56
CA ASP A 533 -4.45 -3.61 -24.41
C ASP A 533 -5.14 -4.18 -23.17
N CYS A 534 -4.39 -4.41 -22.10
CA CYS A 534 -4.88 -5.05 -20.87
C CYS A 534 -6.15 -4.37 -20.33
N GLY A 535 -7.17 -5.15 -20.03
CA GLY A 535 -8.47 -4.69 -19.54
C GLY A 535 -9.43 -4.27 -20.64
N SER A 536 -9.01 -4.22 -21.91
CA SER A 536 -9.95 -3.98 -23.02
C SER A 536 -10.90 -5.16 -23.24
N LEU A 537 -12.08 -4.83 -23.73
CA LEU A 537 -12.89 -5.81 -24.45
C LEU A 537 -12.36 -5.84 -25.88
N TYR A 538 -11.64 -6.91 -26.20
CA TYR A 538 -10.64 -6.89 -27.26
C TYR A 538 -11.19 -6.46 -28.62
N LYS A 539 -10.61 -5.42 -29.21
CA LYS A 539 -11.04 -4.76 -30.46
C LYS A 539 -12.47 -4.23 -30.47
N PHE A 540 -13.05 -4.01 -29.29
CA PHE A 540 -14.34 -3.38 -29.11
C PHE A 540 -14.24 -2.09 -28.29
N ARG A 541 -13.75 -2.17 -27.05
CA ARG A 541 -13.73 -1.04 -26.11
C ARG A 541 -12.44 -1.02 -25.27
N PRO A 542 -11.65 0.08 -25.29
CA PRO A 542 -10.55 0.27 -24.34
C PRO A 542 -11.08 0.38 -22.90
N PRO A 543 -10.31 -0.02 -21.87
CA PRO A 543 -10.69 0.29 -20.49
C PRO A 543 -10.68 1.80 -20.29
N ASP A 544 -11.54 2.31 -19.40
CA ASP A 544 -11.61 3.75 -19.14
C ASP A 544 -10.29 4.30 -18.54
N LYS A 545 -9.52 3.43 -17.87
CA LYS A 545 -8.20 3.75 -17.29
C LYS A 545 -7.27 2.55 -17.40
N ASN A 546 -5.99 2.81 -17.65
CA ASN A 546 -4.96 1.81 -17.46
C ASN A 546 -4.47 1.81 -16.00
N VAL A 547 -4.77 0.73 -15.28
CA VAL A 547 -4.41 0.53 -13.88
C VAL A 547 -3.48 -0.67 -13.69
N CYS A 548 -2.75 -1.05 -14.75
CA CYS A 548 -1.80 -2.15 -14.68
C CYS A 548 -0.72 -1.87 -13.63
N ARG A 549 -0.30 -2.92 -12.94
CA ARG A 549 0.92 -3.02 -12.14
C ARG A 549 2.07 -3.45 -13.05
N MET A 550 3.31 -3.24 -12.61
CA MET A 550 4.50 -3.74 -13.32
C MET A 550 4.40 -5.27 -13.54
N PRO A 551 4.91 -5.81 -14.66
CA PRO A 551 4.93 -7.25 -14.91
C PRO A 551 5.60 -8.03 -13.76
N GLY A 552 5.23 -9.27 -13.50
CA GLY A 552 5.69 -10.01 -12.33
C GLY A 552 4.92 -9.68 -11.04
N ARG A 553 4.05 -8.67 -11.04
CA ARG A 553 3.12 -8.40 -9.93
C ARG A 553 1.74 -8.95 -10.25
N TRP A 554 1.10 -9.53 -9.24
CA TRP A 554 -0.28 -10.01 -9.34
C TRP A 554 -1.24 -8.85 -9.56
N GLN A 555 -2.15 -9.06 -10.50
CA GLN A 555 -3.26 -8.20 -10.86
C GLN A 555 -4.56 -8.98 -10.73
N SER A 556 -5.69 -8.27 -10.73
CA SER A 556 -6.99 -8.93 -10.63
C SER A 556 -8.06 -8.32 -11.50
N TYR A 557 -9.00 -9.17 -11.89
CA TYR A 557 -10.30 -8.76 -12.38
C TYR A 557 -11.42 -9.25 -11.48
N ASP A 558 -12.33 -8.34 -11.19
CA ASP A 558 -13.64 -8.61 -10.62
C ASP A 558 -14.68 -8.31 -11.70
N ILE A 559 -15.51 -9.29 -12.03
CA ILE A 559 -16.37 -9.26 -13.21
C ILE A 559 -17.81 -9.53 -12.79
N ILE A 560 -18.73 -8.68 -13.23
CA ILE A 560 -20.16 -8.98 -13.27
C ILE A 560 -20.55 -9.13 -14.74
N PHE A 561 -21.14 -10.28 -15.08
CA PHE A 561 -21.53 -10.57 -16.45
C PHE A 561 -22.99 -11.02 -16.53
N HIS A 562 -23.73 -10.37 -17.43
CA HIS A 562 -25.06 -10.78 -17.85
C HIS A 562 -25.00 -11.23 -19.30
N ALA A 563 -25.32 -12.50 -19.56
CA ALA A 563 -25.33 -13.05 -20.91
C ALA A 563 -26.40 -12.38 -21.79
N ALA A 564 -26.13 -12.31 -23.10
CA ALA A 564 -27.12 -11.91 -24.08
C ALA A 564 -28.37 -12.81 -23.98
N ARG A 565 -29.55 -12.21 -24.17
CA ARG A 565 -30.84 -12.92 -24.17
C ARG A 565 -31.29 -13.20 -25.60
N PHE A 566 -31.95 -14.33 -25.77
CA PHE A 566 -32.40 -14.82 -27.07
C PHE A 566 -33.81 -15.38 -26.96
N ASP A 567 -34.59 -15.16 -28.01
CA ASP A 567 -35.86 -15.81 -28.31
C ASP A 567 -35.63 -16.70 -29.53
N GLY A 568 -35.50 -18.01 -29.29
CA GLY A 568 -34.92 -18.94 -30.27
C GLY A 568 -33.49 -18.53 -30.64
N ASN A 569 -33.27 -18.19 -31.92
CA ASN A 569 -31.98 -17.70 -32.43
C ASN A 569 -31.92 -16.17 -32.56
N ARG A 570 -33.01 -15.46 -32.24
CA ARG A 570 -33.07 -13.99 -32.34
C ARG A 570 -32.60 -13.38 -31.03
N LYS A 571 -31.52 -12.60 -31.07
CA LYS A 571 -31.04 -11.83 -29.91
C LYS A 571 -32.10 -10.79 -29.50
N THR A 572 -32.51 -10.81 -28.23
CA THR A 572 -33.46 -9.86 -27.64
C THR A 572 -32.79 -8.84 -26.73
N GLU A 573 -31.68 -9.22 -26.07
CA GLU A 573 -30.88 -8.32 -25.24
C GLU A 573 -29.39 -8.57 -25.46
N LYS A 574 -28.60 -7.49 -25.47
CA LYS A 574 -27.14 -7.56 -25.53
C LYS A 574 -26.58 -8.07 -24.20
N ALA A 575 -25.46 -8.77 -24.25
CA ALA A 575 -24.70 -9.07 -23.05
C ALA A 575 -24.22 -7.78 -22.39
N ARG A 576 -24.09 -7.78 -21.07
CA ARG A 576 -23.58 -6.64 -20.29
C ARG A 576 -22.45 -7.08 -19.39
N ILE A 577 -21.44 -6.23 -19.23
CA ILE A 577 -20.28 -6.52 -18.41
C ILE A 577 -19.85 -5.29 -17.60
N THR A 578 -19.60 -5.52 -16.32
CA THR A 578 -18.93 -4.57 -15.43
C THR A 578 -17.62 -5.20 -14.97
N VAL A 579 -16.52 -4.44 -15.03
CA VAL A 579 -15.18 -4.94 -14.70
C VAL A 579 -14.45 -3.94 -13.81
N TRP A 580 -13.92 -4.44 -12.69
CA TRP A 580 -12.89 -3.77 -11.92
C TRP A 580 -11.55 -4.43 -12.19
N HIS A 581 -10.51 -3.63 -12.39
CA HIS A 581 -9.12 -4.09 -12.47
C HIS A 581 -8.36 -3.54 -11.28
N ASN A 582 -7.77 -4.42 -10.46
CA ASN A 582 -7.09 -4.03 -9.21
C ASN A 582 -7.99 -3.17 -8.29
N GLY A 583 -9.30 -3.47 -8.27
CA GLY A 583 -10.32 -2.73 -7.52
C GLY A 583 -10.75 -1.39 -8.11
N ILE A 584 -10.23 -0.97 -9.26
CA ILE A 584 -10.66 0.25 -9.97
C ILE A 584 -11.64 -0.13 -11.09
N LEU A 585 -12.81 0.50 -11.12
CA LEU A 585 -13.80 0.31 -12.18
C LEU A 585 -13.22 0.77 -13.53
N ILE A 586 -13.21 -0.13 -14.53
CA ILE A 586 -12.69 0.13 -15.88
C ILE A 586 -13.72 -0.08 -17.00
N HIS A 587 -14.82 -0.77 -16.71
CA HIS A 587 -16.02 -0.88 -17.55
C HIS A 587 -17.26 -0.90 -16.65
N ASP A 588 -18.25 -0.06 -16.94
CA ASP A 588 -19.48 0.07 -16.14
C ASP A 588 -20.74 -0.28 -16.94
N ASP A 589 -21.39 -1.40 -16.58
CA ASP A 589 -22.59 -1.98 -17.22
C ASP A 589 -22.55 -1.91 -18.77
N LEU A 590 -21.40 -2.22 -19.35
CA LEU A 590 -21.16 -1.99 -20.76
C LEU A 590 -21.86 -3.05 -21.61
N ARG A 591 -22.66 -2.59 -22.58
CA ARG A 591 -23.34 -3.45 -23.54
C ARG A 591 -22.36 -3.95 -24.62
N LEU A 592 -22.35 -5.26 -24.84
CA LEU A 592 -21.54 -5.92 -25.86
C LEU A 592 -22.39 -6.16 -27.12
N ASP A 593 -21.98 -5.57 -28.24
CA ASP A 593 -22.73 -5.66 -29.50
C ASP A 593 -22.64 -7.05 -30.13
N ASN A 594 -21.45 -7.64 -30.05
CA ASN A 594 -21.13 -8.94 -30.60
C ASN A 594 -19.99 -9.59 -29.79
N LYS A 595 -19.65 -10.83 -30.15
CA LYS A 595 -18.39 -11.48 -29.75
C LYS A 595 -17.18 -10.59 -30.02
N THR A 596 -16.13 -10.73 -29.21
CA THR A 596 -14.88 -9.99 -29.39
C THR A 596 -13.74 -10.92 -29.80
N GLY A 597 -12.72 -10.35 -30.44
CA GLY A 597 -11.53 -11.09 -30.88
C GLY A 597 -11.81 -12.41 -31.61
N ALA A 598 -11.06 -13.45 -31.23
CA ALA A 598 -11.21 -14.80 -31.75
C ALA A 598 -12.40 -15.57 -31.12
N GLY A 599 -13.33 -14.88 -30.47
CA GLY A 599 -14.48 -15.47 -29.82
C GLY A 599 -15.38 -16.25 -30.79
N ARG A 600 -16.17 -17.16 -30.24
CA ARG A 600 -17.25 -17.86 -30.94
C ARG A 600 -18.45 -16.94 -31.15
N SER A 601 -19.25 -17.22 -32.17
CA SER A 601 -20.53 -16.54 -32.37
C SER A 601 -21.42 -16.69 -31.13
N GLU A 602 -22.24 -15.67 -30.88
CA GLU A 602 -23.19 -15.73 -29.77
C GLU A 602 -24.32 -16.72 -30.03
N GLY A 603 -25.01 -17.12 -28.96
CA GLY A 603 -26.17 -17.98 -29.01
C GLY A 603 -26.90 -18.09 -27.67
N PRO A 604 -28.06 -18.76 -27.63
CA PRO A 604 -28.96 -18.80 -26.48
C PRO A 604 -28.40 -19.59 -25.30
N LYS A 605 -27.50 -20.54 -25.55
CA LYS A 605 -26.93 -21.42 -24.52
C LYS A 605 -25.83 -20.71 -23.72
N PRO A 606 -25.68 -21.05 -22.42
CA PRO A 606 -24.51 -20.66 -21.64
C PRO A 606 -23.23 -21.25 -22.25
N GLY A 607 -22.07 -20.83 -21.74
CA GLY A 607 -20.80 -21.35 -22.21
C GLY A 607 -19.70 -21.28 -21.15
N PRO A 608 -18.54 -21.88 -21.40
CA PRO A 608 -17.49 -21.99 -20.41
C PRO A 608 -16.61 -20.73 -20.41
N ILE A 609 -15.83 -20.57 -19.36
CA ILE A 609 -14.74 -19.58 -19.32
C ILE A 609 -13.49 -20.21 -19.94
N LEU A 610 -12.82 -19.49 -20.85
CA LEU A 610 -11.55 -19.92 -21.44
C LEU A 610 -10.43 -18.99 -21.02
N LEU A 611 -9.30 -19.55 -20.60
CA LEU A 611 -8.05 -18.83 -20.38
C LEU A 611 -7.10 -19.11 -21.54
N GLN A 612 -6.69 -18.04 -22.23
CA GLN A 612 -5.96 -18.14 -23.48
C GLN A 612 -4.46 -18.41 -23.25
N ASP A 613 -3.93 -19.41 -23.95
CA ASP A 613 -2.49 -19.51 -24.22
C ASP A 613 -2.17 -18.78 -25.52
N HIS A 614 -1.41 -17.69 -25.41
CA HIS A 614 -0.90 -16.91 -26.54
C HIS A 614 0.65 -16.93 -26.58
N GLY A 615 1.25 -18.02 -26.10
CA GLY A 615 2.70 -18.24 -26.14
C GLY A 615 3.49 -17.47 -25.08
N ASN A 616 2.84 -16.95 -24.03
CA ASN A 616 3.48 -16.24 -22.92
C ASN A 616 3.24 -16.97 -21.60
N GLU A 617 4.20 -16.89 -20.68
CA GLU A 617 4.14 -17.51 -19.36
C GLU A 617 3.27 -16.71 -18.36
N VAL A 618 2.04 -16.37 -18.73
CA VAL A 618 1.09 -15.75 -17.80
C VAL A 618 0.73 -16.77 -16.70
N MET A 619 0.58 -16.29 -15.47
CA MET A 619 0.13 -17.12 -14.34
C MET A 619 -1.24 -16.68 -13.85
N PHE A 620 -2.01 -17.61 -13.30
CA PHE A 620 -3.33 -17.38 -12.74
C PHE A 620 -3.48 -18.01 -11.36
N ARG A 621 -4.22 -17.37 -10.46
CA ARG A 621 -4.58 -17.93 -9.15
C ARG A 621 -5.91 -17.38 -8.66
N ASN A 622 -6.42 -17.93 -7.55
CA ASN A 622 -7.61 -17.46 -6.85
C ASN A 622 -8.77 -17.18 -7.82
N ILE A 623 -9.31 -18.23 -8.41
CA ILE A 623 -10.38 -18.10 -9.41
C ILE A 623 -11.66 -18.66 -8.82
N TRP A 624 -12.67 -17.82 -8.70
CA TRP A 624 -13.98 -18.24 -8.21
C TRP A 624 -15.11 -17.54 -8.96
N ILE A 625 -16.29 -18.17 -8.95
CA ILE A 625 -17.47 -17.71 -9.67
C ILE A 625 -18.74 -17.96 -8.85
N ILE A 626 -19.65 -16.99 -8.88
CA ILE A 626 -20.97 -17.03 -8.22
C ILE A 626 -22.02 -16.87 -9.33
N PRO A 627 -22.78 -17.92 -9.69
CA PRO A 627 -23.90 -17.80 -10.61
C PRO A 627 -24.96 -16.80 -10.12
N LEU A 628 -25.56 -16.02 -11.04
CA LEU A 628 -26.60 -15.03 -10.75
C LEU A 628 -28.01 -15.48 -11.14
#